data_AF-A0A0M6Y618-F1
#
_entry.id   AF-A0A0M6Y618-F1
#
_cell.length_a   1.000
_cell.length_b   1.000
_cell.length_c   1.000
_cell.angle_alpha   90.00
_cell.angle_beta   90.00
_cell.angle_gamma   90.00
#
_symmetry.space_group_name_H-M   'P 1'
#
loop_
_entity.id
_entity.type
_entity.pdbx_description
1 polymer ?
#
loop_
_entity_poly.entity_id
_entity_poly.type
_entity_poly.pdbx_seq_one_letter_code
_entity_poly.pdbx_strand_id
1 'polypeptide(L)'
;MSDAKPFPHAPADESASEQMPRERRARVFKKGKMVFQNGLRSIPCMVRNISEGGALLEFEQAYMLPKEFDLHIDLEDYEVTCERRWEEGLRCGVQFIGEKRHVAAQRAQVLKSSEEALRSELDERRDSPDNFFQRRHQDEPHADERTSVRRNRQDASAGAGKPTFGKRR
;
A
#
# COMPACT_ATOMS: atom_id res chain seq x y z
N MET A 1 -87.79 11.96 -29.54
CA MET A 1 -86.86 12.19 -28.41
C MET A 1 -85.49 11.67 -28.81
N SER A 2 -84.42 12.03 -28.08
CA SER A 2 -83.04 11.87 -28.54
C SER A 2 -82.52 10.43 -28.45
N ASP A 3 -82.24 9.83 -29.61
CA ASP A 3 -81.47 8.58 -29.71
C ASP A 3 -79.98 8.85 -29.42
N ALA A 4 -79.45 8.24 -28.36
CA ALA A 4 -78.10 8.53 -27.87
C ALA A 4 -77.06 7.67 -28.58
N LYS A 5 -76.32 8.27 -29.53
CA LYS A 5 -75.26 7.60 -30.28
C LYS A 5 -74.14 7.11 -29.34
N PRO A 6 -73.69 5.85 -29.41
CA PRO A 6 -72.72 5.31 -28.47
C PRO A 6 -71.35 5.96 -28.64
N PHE A 7 -70.73 6.34 -27.52
CA PHE A 7 -69.32 6.74 -27.48
C PHE A 7 -68.44 5.49 -27.55
N PRO A 8 -67.44 5.43 -28.45
CA PRO A 8 -66.45 4.37 -28.41
C PRO A 8 -65.55 4.57 -27.18
N HIS A 9 -65.55 3.61 -26.26
CA HIS A 9 -64.55 3.57 -25.20
C HIS A 9 -63.21 3.24 -25.87
N ALA A 10 -62.34 4.23 -26.00
CA ALA A 10 -60.96 3.98 -26.39
C ALA A 10 -60.33 3.05 -25.33
N PRO A 11 -59.65 1.96 -25.72
CA PRO A 11 -58.78 1.27 -24.78
C PRO A 11 -57.72 2.28 -24.32
N ALA A 12 -57.50 2.37 -23.02
CA ALA A 12 -56.30 3.05 -22.55
C ALA A 12 -55.10 2.19 -22.97
N ASP A 13 -54.12 2.78 -23.65
CA ASP A 13 -52.80 2.18 -23.78
C ASP A 13 -52.14 2.17 -22.40
N GLU A 14 -52.52 1.17 -21.60
CA GLU A 14 -51.86 0.80 -20.35
C GLU A 14 -50.44 0.34 -20.72
N SER A 15 -49.58 1.36 -20.87
CA SER A 15 -48.23 1.26 -21.38
C SER A 15 -47.42 0.52 -20.33
N ALA A 16 -47.46 -0.80 -20.42
CA ALA A 16 -46.79 -1.73 -19.53
C ALA A 16 -45.29 -1.45 -19.57
N SER A 17 -44.85 -0.57 -18.66
CA SER A 17 -43.49 -0.04 -18.61
C SER A 17 -42.53 -1.21 -18.68
N GLU A 18 -41.76 -1.32 -19.75
CA GLU A 18 -41.05 -2.56 -20.07
C GLU A 18 -40.12 -2.92 -18.92
N GLN A 19 -40.53 -3.93 -18.12
CA GLN A 19 -39.78 -4.39 -16.96
C GLN A 19 -38.64 -5.29 -17.43
N MET A 20 -37.71 -4.64 -18.14
CA MET A 20 -36.53 -5.20 -18.78
C MET A 20 -35.86 -6.17 -17.81
N PRO A 21 -35.75 -7.47 -18.14
CA PRO A 21 -35.42 -8.50 -17.17
C PRO A 21 -34.16 -8.16 -16.38
N ARG A 22 -34.30 -8.00 -15.05
CA ARG A 22 -33.19 -7.57 -14.19
C ARG A 22 -32.08 -8.61 -14.23
N GLU A 23 -30.98 -8.22 -14.85
CA GLU A 23 -29.80 -9.05 -15.10
C GLU A 23 -29.26 -9.72 -13.82
N ARG A 24 -28.71 -10.92 -13.98
CA ARG A 24 -28.40 -11.83 -12.87
C ARG A 24 -27.24 -11.34 -12.01
N ARG A 25 -27.57 -10.60 -10.94
CA ARG A 25 -26.60 -10.07 -9.98
C ARG A 25 -26.01 -11.15 -9.09
N ALA A 26 -24.70 -11.33 -9.14
CA ALA A 26 -23.93 -12.11 -8.19
C ALA A 26 -23.67 -11.30 -6.91
N ARG A 27 -23.90 -11.92 -5.73
CA ARG A 27 -23.44 -11.38 -4.44
C ARG A 27 -21.94 -11.61 -4.33
N VAL A 28 -21.20 -10.58 -3.97
CA VAL A 28 -19.72 -10.62 -3.91
C VAL A 28 -19.21 -9.83 -2.70
N PHE A 29 -17.94 -10.02 -2.36
CA PHE A 29 -17.23 -9.17 -1.42
C PHE A 29 -15.80 -8.96 -1.93
N LYS A 30 -15.66 -8.07 -2.92
CA LYS A 30 -14.37 -7.73 -3.53
C LYS A 30 -13.95 -6.33 -3.08
N LYS A 31 -12.66 -6.15 -2.79
CA LYS A 31 -12.07 -4.82 -2.60
C LYS A 31 -11.94 -4.14 -3.96
N GLY A 32 -12.22 -2.84 -3.99
CA GLY A 32 -12.02 -2.00 -5.16
C GLY A 32 -11.74 -0.57 -4.77
N LYS A 33 -11.58 0.27 -5.78
CA LYS A 33 -11.35 1.70 -5.65
C LYS A 33 -12.10 2.44 -6.77
N MET A 34 -12.84 3.47 -6.38
CA MET A 34 -13.34 4.48 -7.29
C MET A 34 -12.17 5.42 -7.64
N VAL A 35 -11.98 5.71 -8.92
CA VAL A 35 -10.90 6.56 -9.45
C VAL A 35 -11.52 7.69 -10.27
N PHE A 36 -11.09 8.93 -10.02
CA PHE A 36 -11.66 10.13 -10.64
C PHE A 36 -10.64 11.27 -10.69
N GLN A 37 -10.98 12.37 -11.36
CA GLN A 37 -10.04 13.46 -11.69
C GLN A 37 -8.80 12.94 -12.44
N ASN A 38 -9.02 12.18 -13.52
CA ASN A 38 -7.97 11.63 -14.40
C ASN A 38 -6.89 10.82 -13.66
N GLY A 39 -7.29 10.07 -12.62
CA GLY A 39 -6.40 9.26 -11.79
C GLY A 39 -5.82 9.98 -10.57
N LEU A 40 -6.03 11.30 -10.43
CA LEU A 40 -5.46 12.10 -9.33
C LEU A 40 -6.16 11.88 -7.98
N ARG A 41 -7.37 11.32 -7.96
CA ARG A 41 -8.07 10.91 -6.73
C ARG A 41 -8.56 9.49 -6.82
N SER A 42 -8.44 8.77 -5.71
CA SER A 42 -9.08 7.48 -5.49
C SER A 42 -9.75 7.42 -4.12
N ILE A 43 -10.83 6.65 -4.03
CA ILE A 43 -11.58 6.37 -2.79
C ILE A 43 -11.78 4.85 -2.69
N PRO A 44 -11.42 4.20 -1.58
CA PRO A 44 -11.61 2.75 -1.39
C PRO A 44 -13.10 2.40 -1.23
N CYS A 45 -13.52 1.27 -1.79
CA CYS A 45 -14.89 0.77 -1.69
C CYS A 45 -14.95 -0.76 -1.68
N MET A 46 -16.00 -1.32 -1.09
CA MET A 46 -16.31 -2.75 -1.17
C MET A 46 -17.41 -3.00 -2.20
N VAL A 47 -17.14 -3.85 -3.18
CA VAL A 47 -18.13 -4.32 -4.14
C VAL A 47 -18.98 -5.41 -3.47
N ARG A 48 -20.28 -5.16 -3.34
CA ARG A 48 -21.25 -6.04 -2.64
C ARG A 48 -22.12 -6.87 -3.59
N ASN A 49 -22.45 -6.33 -4.76
CA ASN A 49 -23.10 -7.05 -5.85
C ASN A 49 -22.47 -6.64 -7.18
N ILE A 50 -22.48 -7.54 -8.16
CA ILE A 50 -22.05 -7.26 -9.54
C ILE A 50 -22.94 -8.01 -10.55
N SER A 51 -23.20 -7.37 -11.69
CA SER A 51 -23.87 -7.90 -12.88
C SER A 51 -23.04 -7.52 -14.11
N GLU A 52 -23.45 -7.93 -15.31
CA GLU A 52 -22.68 -7.65 -16.53
C GLU A 52 -22.64 -6.14 -16.83
N GLY A 53 -23.77 -5.44 -16.66
CA GLY A 53 -23.91 -3.99 -16.85
C GLY A 53 -23.84 -3.10 -15.59
N GLY A 54 -23.36 -3.57 -14.43
CA GLY A 54 -23.26 -2.69 -13.25
C GLY A 54 -22.94 -3.37 -11.91
N ALA A 55 -22.84 -2.56 -10.85
CA ALA A 55 -22.46 -3.01 -9.51
C ALA A 55 -23.15 -2.25 -8.35
N LEU A 56 -23.03 -2.79 -7.14
CA LEU A 56 -23.30 -2.11 -5.88
C LEU A 56 -22.00 -1.91 -5.11
N LEU A 57 -21.66 -0.66 -4.84
CA LEU A 57 -20.53 -0.24 -4.02
C LEU A 57 -21.00 0.13 -2.61
N GLU A 58 -20.15 -0.12 -1.62
CA GLU A 58 -20.32 0.33 -0.24
C GLU A 58 -19.02 0.98 0.25
N PHE A 59 -19.12 2.17 0.84
CA PHE A 59 -18.01 2.98 1.33
C PHE A 59 -17.96 2.95 2.87
N GLU A 60 -16.78 3.25 3.44
CA GLU A 60 -16.58 3.30 4.90
C GLU A 60 -17.21 4.56 5.54
N GLN A 61 -17.27 5.66 4.78
CA GLN A 61 -17.84 6.95 5.18
C GLN A 61 -18.55 7.60 3.98
N ALA A 62 -19.34 8.64 4.24
CA ALA A 62 -19.97 9.43 3.18
C ALA A 62 -18.91 10.25 2.40
N TYR A 63 -19.07 10.32 1.08
CA TYR A 63 -18.20 11.06 0.17
C TYR A 63 -19.04 11.80 -0.87
N MET A 64 -18.56 12.94 -1.36
CA MET A 64 -19.19 13.63 -2.51
C MET A 64 -18.83 12.88 -3.81
N LEU A 65 -19.66 11.89 -4.17
CA LEU A 65 -19.44 11.04 -5.33
C LEU A 65 -19.72 11.79 -6.65
N PRO A 66 -18.80 11.76 -7.65
CA PRO A 66 -19.07 12.31 -8.97
C PRO A 66 -20.20 11.55 -9.70
N LYS A 67 -20.69 12.09 -10.81
CA LYS A 67 -21.67 11.41 -11.69
C LYS A 67 -21.02 10.24 -12.43
N GLU A 68 -19.81 10.47 -12.95
CA GLU A 68 -19.04 9.50 -13.73
C GLU A 68 -17.63 9.34 -13.12
N PHE A 69 -17.14 8.10 -13.12
CA PHE A 69 -15.83 7.72 -12.58
C PHE A 69 -15.38 6.37 -13.14
N ASP A 70 -14.11 6.05 -12.99
CA ASP A 70 -13.59 4.70 -13.26
C ASP A 70 -13.66 3.84 -11.98
N LEU A 71 -14.09 2.59 -12.10
CA LEU A 71 -14.11 1.60 -11.02
C LEU A 71 -13.06 0.52 -11.30
N HIS A 72 -12.10 0.37 -10.41
CA HIS A 72 -11.10 -0.69 -10.47
C HIS A 72 -11.33 -1.72 -9.34
N ILE A 73 -11.20 -3.01 -9.65
CA ILE A 73 -11.43 -4.12 -8.73
C ILE A 73 -10.13 -4.90 -8.52
N ASP A 74 -9.60 -4.85 -7.29
CA ASP A 74 -8.25 -5.34 -6.92
C ASP A 74 -8.04 -6.87 -7.05
N LEU A 75 -9.06 -7.62 -7.49
CA LEU A 75 -9.02 -9.09 -7.70
C LEU A 75 -9.33 -9.50 -9.15
N GLU A 76 -9.62 -8.56 -10.05
CA GLU A 76 -9.96 -8.85 -11.45
C GLU A 76 -9.00 -8.17 -12.45
N ASP A 77 -8.07 -7.34 -11.97
CA ASP A 77 -7.12 -6.56 -12.76
C ASP A 77 -7.76 -5.87 -13.98
N TYR A 78 -8.94 -5.27 -13.77
CA TYR A 78 -9.57 -4.36 -14.72
C TYR A 78 -10.15 -3.10 -14.06
N GLU A 79 -10.32 -2.10 -14.91
CA GLU A 79 -10.95 -0.81 -14.64
C GLU A 79 -12.07 -0.59 -15.65
N VAL A 80 -13.24 -0.13 -15.20
CA VAL A 80 -14.42 0.08 -16.04
C VAL A 80 -15.06 1.42 -15.72
N THR A 81 -15.41 2.19 -16.74
CA THR A 81 -16.04 3.49 -16.57
C THR A 81 -17.51 3.32 -16.17
N CYS A 82 -17.91 4.01 -15.11
CA CYS A 82 -19.18 3.87 -14.40
C CYS A 82 -19.95 5.19 -14.33
N GLU A 83 -21.28 5.10 -14.46
CA GLU A 83 -22.21 6.16 -14.06
C GLU A 83 -22.87 5.81 -12.72
N ARG A 84 -22.92 6.78 -11.79
CA ARG A 84 -23.69 6.70 -10.55
C ARG A 84 -25.19 6.83 -10.84
N ARG A 85 -25.94 5.77 -10.57
CA ARG A 85 -27.40 5.69 -10.81
C ARG A 85 -28.24 6.05 -9.58
N TRP A 86 -27.75 5.74 -8.38
CA TRP A 86 -28.37 6.12 -7.11
C TRP A 86 -27.36 6.04 -5.96
N GLU A 87 -27.70 6.68 -4.84
CA GLU A 87 -26.88 6.76 -3.63
C GLU A 87 -27.78 6.74 -2.39
N GLU A 88 -27.43 5.94 -1.38
CA GLU A 88 -28.18 5.74 -0.14
C GLU A 88 -27.20 5.60 1.03
N GLY A 89 -26.92 6.71 1.72
CA GLY A 89 -26.01 6.77 2.84
C GLY A 89 -24.57 6.39 2.47
N LEU A 90 -24.17 5.15 2.76
CA LEU A 90 -22.85 4.59 2.43
C LEU A 90 -22.85 3.74 1.15
N ARG A 91 -24.00 3.58 0.48
CA ARG A 91 -24.17 2.68 -0.67
C ARG A 91 -24.37 3.46 -1.96
N CYS A 92 -23.78 2.98 -3.04
CA CYS A 92 -23.89 3.57 -4.37
C CYS A 92 -24.16 2.49 -5.42
N GLY A 93 -25.25 2.62 -6.16
CA GLY A 93 -25.53 1.79 -7.33
C GLY A 93 -24.93 2.42 -8.58
N VAL A 94 -24.13 1.64 -9.31
CA VAL A 94 -23.46 2.08 -10.54
C VAL A 94 -23.89 1.24 -11.74
N GLN A 95 -23.95 1.88 -12.90
CA GLN A 95 -24.07 1.25 -14.20
C GLN A 95 -22.73 1.33 -14.92
N PHE A 96 -22.33 0.26 -15.59
CA PHE A 96 -21.13 0.28 -16.45
C PHE A 96 -21.50 0.92 -17.78
N ILE A 97 -20.72 1.93 -18.20
CA ILE A 97 -20.95 2.71 -19.43
C ILE A 97 -19.78 2.61 -20.42
N GLY A 98 -18.61 2.15 -19.98
CA GLY A 98 -17.45 1.86 -20.81
C GLY A 98 -17.10 0.37 -20.81
N GLU A 99 -16.16 0.00 -21.68
CA GLU A 99 -15.58 -1.35 -21.72
C GLU A 99 -14.69 -1.63 -20.50
N LYS A 100 -14.52 -2.92 -20.17
CA LYS A 100 -13.62 -3.38 -19.10
C LYS A 100 -12.18 -3.37 -19.61
N ARG A 101 -11.42 -2.33 -19.24
CA ARG A 101 -10.01 -2.18 -19.61
C ARG A 101 -9.17 -2.95 -18.60
N HIS A 102 -8.46 -4.00 -19.04
CA HIS A 102 -7.51 -4.68 -18.15
C HIS A 102 -6.34 -3.75 -17.80
N VAL A 103 -6.03 -3.67 -16.50
CA VAL A 103 -4.97 -2.83 -15.95
C VAL A 103 -4.02 -3.73 -15.19
N ALA A 104 -2.75 -3.78 -15.60
CA ALA A 104 -1.74 -4.57 -14.92
C ALA A 104 -1.69 -4.20 -13.41
N ALA A 105 -1.74 -5.22 -12.56
CA ALA A 105 -1.81 -5.09 -11.10
C ALA A 105 -0.92 -3.96 -10.59
N GLN A 106 -1.52 -2.96 -9.95
CA GLN A 106 -0.81 -1.75 -9.52
C GLN A 106 0.37 -2.15 -8.64
N ARG A 107 1.59 -1.84 -9.10
CA ARG A 107 2.82 -2.07 -8.32
C ARG A 107 2.64 -1.43 -6.95
N ALA A 108 2.56 -2.27 -5.90
CA ALA A 108 2.63 -1.80 -4.53
C ALA A 108 3.93 -0.99 -4.40
N GLN A 109 3.81 0.30 -4.10
CA GLN A 109 4.97 1.16 -3.92
C GLN A 109 5.67 0.73 -2.63
N VAL A 110 6.69 -0.12 -2.76
CA VAL A 110 7.56 -0.50 -1.64
C VAL A 110 8.40 0.71 -1.29
N LEU A 111 7.88 1.55 -0.38
CA LEU A 111 8.70 2.50 0.35
C LEU A 111 9.64 1.66 1.23
N LYS A 112 10.86 1.40 0.72
CA LYS A 112 11.97 0.91 1.53
C LYS A 112 12.09 1.78 2.78
N SER A 113 12.44 1.19 3.92
CA SER A 113 12.82 2.00 5.07
C SER A 113 14.08 2.80 4.76
N SER A 114 14.29 3.95 5.43
CA SER A 114 15.50 4.77 5.23
C SER A 114 16.78 3.99 5.58
N GLU A 115 16.71 3.13 6.60
CA GLU A 115 17.79 2.20 6.98
C GLU A 115 18.13 1.20 5.86
N GLU A 116 17.11 0.66 5.20
CA GLU A 116 17.24 -0.31 4.10
C GLU A 116 17.73 0.33 2.80
N ALA A 117 17.33 1.57 2.52
CA ALA A 117 17.86 2.36 1.41
C ALA A 117 19.37 2.64 1.60
N LEU A 118 19.76 3.13 2.79
CA LEU A 118 21.15 3.42 3.15
C LEU A 118 22.06 2.18 3.13
N ARG A 119 21.53 0.98 3.44
CA ARG A 119 22.28 -0.28 3.30
C ARG A 119 22.64 -0.59 1.85
N SER A 120 21.73 -0.41 0.90
CA SER A 120 22.04 -0.65 -0.53
C SER A 120 23.18 0.22 -1.04
N GLU A 121 23.20 1.52 -0.71
CA GLU A 121 24.28 2.45 -1.11
C GLU A 121 25.65 2.08 -0.54
N LEU A 122 25.69 1.39 0.61
CA LEU A 122 26.93 0.99 1.27
C LEU A 122 27.56 -0.28 0.69
N ASP A 123 26.77 -1.25 0.24
CA ASP A 123 27.29 -2.43 -0.46
C ASP A 123 27.66 -2.10 -1.92
N GLU A 124 26.89 -1.27 -2.62
CA GLU A 124 27.28 -0.77 -3.96
C GLU A 124 28.63 -0.03 -3.95
N ARG A 125 28.96 0.66 -2.86
CA ARG A 125 30.28 1.29 -2.66
C ARG A 125 31.38 0.30 -2.25
N ARG A 126 31.05 -0.90 -1.77
CA ARG A 126 32.02 -1.96 -1.42
C ARG A 126 32.42 -2.80 -2.62
N ASP A 127 31.46 -3.17 -3.46
CA ASP A 127 31.69 -4.00 -4.66
C ASP A 127 32.16 -3.19 -5.89
N SER A 128 32.31 -1.86 -5.76
CA SER A 128 32.95 -1.03 -6.78
C SER A 128 34.42 -1.45 -7.01
N PRO A 129 34.82 -1.81 -8.24
CA PRO A 129 36.12 -2.43 -8.52
C PRO A 129 37.32 -1.51 -8.26
N ASP A 130 37.14 -0.18 -8.24
CA ASP A 130 38.20 0.78 -7.95
C ASP A 130 38.79 0.59 -6.53
N ASN A 131 37.97 0.16 -5.56
CA ASN A 131 38.42 -0.06 -4.18
C ASN A 131 39.39 -1.25 -4.02
N PHE A 132 39.59 -2.07 -5.06
CA PHE A 132 40.49 -3.23 -5.00
C PHE A 132 41.98 -2.82 -4.89
N PHE A 133 42.36 -1.67 -5.45
CA PHE A 133 43.77 -1.23 -5.49
C PHE A 133 44.22 -0.48 -4.23
N GLN A 134 43.37 0.35 -3.62
CA GLN A 134 43.69 1.09 -2.39
C GLN A 134 44.19 0.18 -1.24
N ARG A 135 43.62 -1.02 -1.10
CA ARG A 135 43.90 -1.90 0.05
C ARG A 135 45.24 -2.63 -0.01
N ARG A 136 45.88 -2.72 -1.19
CA ARG A 136 47.21 -3.35 -1.36
C ARG A 136 48.38 -2.53 -0.81
N HIS A 137 48.16 -1.26 -0.43
CA HIS A 137 49.24 -0.30 -0.16
C HIS A 137 49.45 0.02 1.34
N GLN A 138 48.80 -0.72 2.25
CA GLN A 138 48.86 -0.48 3.71
C GLN A 138 49.61 -1.56 4.51
N ASP A 139 50.08 -2.64 3.89
CA ASP A 139 50.89 -3.69 4.52
C ASP A 139 52.41 -3.39 4.40
N GLU A 140 52.84 -2.22 4.87
CA GLU A 140 54.27 -1.89 5.09
C GLU A 140 54.56 -1.89 6.61
N PRO A 141 55.34 -2.85 7.14
CA PRO A 141 55.53 -3.01 8.58
C PRO A 141 56.57 -2.02 9.11
N HIS A 142 56.11 -0.81 9.47
CA HIS A 142 56.96 0.21 10.08
C HIS A 142 57.51 -0.29 11.43
N ALA A 143 58.77 -0.71 11.46
CA ALA A 143 59.45 -1.10 12.67
C ALA A 143 59.80 0.14 13.49
N ASP A 144 59.46 0.15 14.79
CA ASP A 144 59.63 1.32 15.65
C ASP A 144 60.38 0.97 16.95
N GLU A 145 61.10 1.95 17.49
CA GLU A 145 62.28 1.71 18.32
C GLU A 145 61.98 1.57 19.83
N ARG A 146 62.70 0.67 20.51
CA ARG A 146 62.43 0.29 21.92
C ARG A 146 62.86 1.36 22.94
N THR A 147 62.05 2.40 23.12
CA THR A 147 62.23 3.37 24.21
C THR A 147 62.04 2.70 25.58
N SER A 148 62.97 2.96 26.51
CA SER A 148 63.03 2.26 27.81
C SER A 148 62.24 2.99 28.91
N VAL A 149 61.25 2.31 29.49
CA VAL A 149 60.37 2.88 30.53
C VAL A 149 61.11 3.01 31.86
N ARG A 150 61.45 4.25 32.25
CA ARG A 150 61.94 4.56 33.59
C ARG A 150 60.81 4.49 34.62
N ARG A 151 61.03 3.77 35.71
CA ARG A 151 60.11 3.70 36.86
C ARG A 151 60.23 4.97 37.71
N ASN A 152 59.12 5.60 38.09
CA ASN A 152 58.98 6.18 39.42
C ASN A 152 57.51 6.41 39.82
N ARG A 153 57.10 5.91 40.98
CA ARG A 153 56.09 6.53 41.84
C ARG A 153 56.18 5.95 43.25
N GLN A 154 56.46 6.84 44.20
CA GLN A 154 56.26 6.64 45.65
C GLN A 154 54.74 6.87 45.96
N ASP A 155 54.18 6.61 47.14
CA ASP A 155 54.76 6.38 48.48
C ASP A 155 53.76 5.58 49.37
N ALA A 156 53.98 5.59 50.70
CA ALA A 156 53.04 5.30 51.81
C ALA A 156 53.20 3.98 52.61
N SER A 157 54.17 4.03 53.54
CA SER A 157 54.00 3.78 54.99
C SER A 157 53.67 2.39 55.58
N ALA A 158 54.62 1.94 56.41
CA ALA A 158 54.47 1.43 57.79
C ALA A 158 53.84 0.04 58.09
N GLY A 159 54.64 -0.80 58.76
CA GLY A 159 54.21 -2.01 59.47
C GLY A 159 55.42 -2.70 60.14
N ALA A 160 55.37 -2.96 61.45
CA ALA A 160 56.53 -3.48 62.21
C ALA A 160 56.42 -4.99 62.50
N GLY A 161 57.55 -5.71 62.42
CA GLY A 161 57.60 -7.16 62.70
C GLY A 161 59.01 -7.74 62.88
N LYS A 162 59.44 -7.87 64.14
CA LYS A 162 60.48 -8.83 64.60
C LYS A 162 59.75 -10.07 65.17
N PRO A 163 60.41 -11.19 65.56
CA PRO A 163 61.83 -11.59 65.49
C PRO A 163 62.00 -12.67 64.38
N THR A 164 62.88 -13.69 64.32
CA THR A 164 63.82 -14.38 65.26
C THR A 164 65.11 -14.83 64.54
N PHE A 165 65.96 -15.63 65.21
CA PHE A 165 67.20 -16.20 64.67
C PHE A 165 67.41 -17.64 65.17
N GLY A 166 67.73 -18.54 64.24
CA GLY A 166 68.59 -19.72 64.45
C GLY A 166 68.09 -20.93 65.23
N LYS A 167 68.12 -22.12 64.59
CA LYS A 167 68.65 -23.36 65.18
C LYS A 167 68.82 -24.50 64.16
N ARG A 168 70.05 -25.02 64.10
CA ARG A 168 70.44 -26.36 63.59
C ARG A 168 70.32 -26.53 62.06
N ARG A 169 71.06 -27.46 61.45
CA ARG A 169 71.91 -28.52 62.01
C ARG A 169 73.33 -28.46 61.43
#